data_AF-A0A2E0X8B5-F1
#
_entry.id   AF-A0A2E0X8B5-F1
#
_cell.length_a   1.000
_cell.length_b   1.000
_cell.length_c   1.000
_cell.angle_alpha   90.00
_cell.angle_beta   90.00
_cell.angle_gamma   90.00
#
_symmetry.space_group_name_H-M   'P 1'
#
loop_
_entity.id
_entity.type
_entity.pdbx_description
1 polymer ?
#
loop_
_entity_poly.entity_id
_entity_poly.type
_entity_poly.pdbx_seq_one_letter_code
_entity_poly.pdbx_strand_id
1 'polypeptide(L)'
;MSSEQDWPRARLFGLLRGDARVLGLVLTLSGLLLVVDLVLLFAFGEAIVDRNGQRDLPWAYVMPLAGGFVAWGFLRAWRLNPATTSDYLAWLRTSPWTIDRALPFGPVRLTTADAMPVALAAALAVFPPHSLLLAAAYLAAYATTLLVVSARHGECEWAAAGGAAMAAVPWAAVCDATSVVPWRTAVCLLVAVPCGQLAWRRILPQIASAQDATPWRPIIESQQAILDRQRRAGVFVAEWPLTQPWEDAPQHGSERMRKLMTAALLLAWAAGASIAFSNTLQQQSNRSEWNRTDWHIASLNLGLVTTAALAVLRTVTYLQRCRPPLWLWSRLRTGRLIDPNFDRVLIAPLVTLAVGWGIAALAYRLHWPPVLAAFETVALAALAAFCLPPSLANWRSTGGYRMATGPPLSQRTNRASREPTQRVARQEVRD
;
A
#
# COMPACT_ATOMS: atom_id res chain seq x y z
N MET A 1 7.18 -47.66 22.91
CA MET A 1 7.57 -47.58 21.49
C MET A 1 6.42 -46.95 20.70
N SER A 2 6.30 -45.61 20.66
CA SER A 2 5.40 -44.87 19.74
C SER A 2 5.41 -43.34 19.95
N SER A 3 6.58 -42.68 20.13
CA SER A 3 6.61 -41.21 20.27
C SER A 3 7.78 -40.48 19.61
N GLU A 4 8.46 -41.11 18.65
CA GLU A 4 9.69 -40.54 18.05
C GLU A 4 9.55 -40.03 16.61
N GLN A 5 8.35 -40.07 15.99
CA GLN A 5 8.18 -39.75 14.57
C GLN A 5 7.68 -38.32 14.25
N ASP A 6 7.33 -37.49 15.24
CA ASP A 6 6.80 -36.13 14.97
C ASP A 6 7.85 -35.00 14.96
N TRP A 7 9.12 -35.32 15.25
CA TRP A 7 10.19 -34.33 15.38
C TRP A 7 10.66 -33.60 14.10
N PRO A 8 10.54 -34.13 12.86
CA PRO A 8 11.04 -33.41 11.68
C PRO A 8 10.13 -32.24 11.24
N ARG A 9 8.80 -32.34 11.45
CA ARG A 9 7.84 -31.32 10.99
C ARG A 9 7.91 -30.06 11.85
N ALA A 10 8.05 -30.18 13.16
CA ALA A 10 8.13 -29.03 14.07
C ALA A 10 9.40 -28.18 13.86
N ARG A 11 10.55 -28.80 13.52
CA ARG A 11 11.79 -28.07 13.23
C ARG A 11 11.79 -27.37 11.87
N LEU A 12 11.19 -27.97 10.83
CA LEU A 12 11.09 -27.34 9.52
C LEU A 12 10.21 -26.06 9.57
N PHE A 13 9.12 -26.10 10.34
CA PHE A 13 8.26 -24.93 10.57
C PHE A 13 8.88 -23.90 11.53
N GLY A 14 9.72 -24.32 12.47
CA GLY A 14 10.47 -23.43 13.37
C GLY A 14 11.51 -22.57 12.64
N LEU A 15 12.22 -23.16 11.66
CA LEU A 15 13.17 -22.44 10.80
C LEU A 15 12.48 -21.45 9.84
N LEU A 16 11.25 -21.75 9.38
CA LEU A 16 10.43 -20.83 8.57
C LEU A 16 9.76 -19.71 9.40
N ARG A 17 9.52 -19.92 10.70
CA ARG A 17 8.95 -18.91 11.62
C ARG A 17 9.94 -17.85 12.08
N GLY A 18 11.23 -18.19 12.11
CA GLY A 18 12.29 -17.37 12.71
C GLY A 18 12.39 -15.95 12.16
N ASP A 19 11.87 -15.70 10.95
CA ASP A 19 11.98 -14.39 10.34
C ASP A 19 10.81 -14.04 9.42
N ALA A 20 9.57 -14.31 9.84
CA ALA A 20 8.35 -13.92 9.11
C ALA A 20 8.29 -12.41 8.74
N ARG A 21 9.04 -11.58 9.47
CA ARG A 21 9.27 -10.17 9.16
C ARG A 21 10.17 -10.00 7.93
N VAL A 22 11.31 -10.68 7.88
CA VAL A 22 12.23 -10.67 6.74
C VAL A 22 11.59 -11.34 5.53
N LEU A 23 10.96 -12.51 5.68
CA LEU A 23 10.27 -13.20 4.58
C LEU A 23 9.20 -12.30 3.96
N GLY A 24 8.36 -11.67 4.77
CA GLY A 24 7.36 -10.77 4.18
C GLY A 24 7.92 -9.43 3.73
N LEU A 25 9.08 -8.98 4.20
CA LEU A 25 9.77 -7.81 3.63
C LEU A 25 10.32 -8.16 2.25
N VAL A 26 10.98 -9.32 2.13
CA VAL A 26 11.43 -9.90 0.86
C VAL A 26 10.24 -10.08 -0.08
N LEU A 27 9.13 -10.70 0.35
CA LEU A 27 7.96 -10.87 -0.51
C LEU A 27 7.27 -9.56 -0.88
N THR A 28 7.28 -8.55 0.00
CA THR A 28 6.74 -7.22 -0.32
C THR A 28 7.62 -6.50 -1.33
N LEU A 29 8.95 -6.57 -1.15
CA LEU A 29 9.92 -5.99 -2.07
C LEU A 29 9.93 -6.72 -3.42
N SER A 30 9.94 -8.05 -3.42
CA SER A 30 9.80 -8.90 -4.61
C SER A 30 8.47 -8.66 -5.31
N GLY A 31 7.37 -8.47 -4.57
CA GLY A 31 6.08 -8.12 -5.14
C GLY A 31 6.08 -6.74 -5.80
N LEU A 32 6.68 -5.74 -5.15
CA LEU A 32 6.82 -4.40 -5.70
C LEU A 32 7.73 -4.40 -6.94
N LEU A 33 8.85 -5.12 -6.88
CA LEU A 33 9.79 -5.35 -7.98
C LEU A 33 9.12 -6.04 -9.16
N LEU A 34 8.42 -7.13 -8.92
CA LEU A 34 7.72 -7.91 -9.96
C LEU A 34 6.66 -7.08 -10.65
N VAL A 35 6.04 -6.15 -9.92
CA VAL A 35 5.08 -5.22 -10.50
C VAL A 35 5.77 -4.10 -11.30
N VAL A 36 6.89 -3.56 -10.84
CA VAL A 36 7.72 -2.63 -11.62
C VAL A 36 8.25 -3.30 -12.88
N ASP A 37 8.73 -4.54 -12.77
CA ASP A 37 9.21 -5.34 -13.89
C ASP A 37 8.07 -5.69 -14.85
N LEU A 38 6.85 -5.98 -14.38
CA LEU A 38 5.68 -6.15 -15.24
C LEU A 38 5.33 -4.87 -16.00
N VAL A 39 5.36 -3.73 -15.33
CA VAL A 39 5.11 -2.42 -15.95
C VAL A 39 6.16 -2.14 -17.03
N LEU A 40 7.45 -2.37 -16.72
CA LEU A 40 8.54 -2.20 -17.68
C LEU A 40 8.44 -3.20 -18.83
N LEU A 41 8.21 -4.48 -18.56
CA LEU A 41 8.18 -5.55 -19.56
C LEU A 41 6.99 -5.38 -20.52
N PHE A 42 5.86 -4.86 -20.04
CA PHE A 42 4.73 -4.49 -20.91
C PHE A 42 5.04 -3.22 -21.74
N ALA A 43 5.78 -2.26 -21.19
CA ALA A 43 6.26 -1.09 -21.94
C ALA A 43 7.18 -1.52 -23.10
N PHE A 44 8.05 -2.49 -22.86
CA PHE A 44 9.00 -3.00 -23.85
C PHE A 44 8.35 -3.93 -24.88
N GLY A 45 7.36 -4.73 -24.47
CA GLY A 45 6.67 -5.69 -25.35
C GLY A 45 5.88 -5.06 -26.51
N GLU A 46 5.37 -3.85 -26.34
CA GLU A 46 4.56 -3.15 -27.35
C GLU A 46 5.34 -2.09 -28.14
N ALA A 47 6.37 -1.47 -27.55
CA ALA A 47 7.38 -0.72 -28.31
C ALA A 47 8.07 -1.60 -29.39
N ILE A 48 7.94 -2.92 -29.26
CA ILE A 48 8.38 -3.90 -30.23
C ILE A 48 7.46 -3.97 -31.47
N VAL A 49 6.20 -3.53 -31.39
CA VAL A 49 5.17 -3.74 -32.43
C VAL A 49 4.97 -2.53 -33.35
N ASP A 50 5.27 -1.30 -32.89
CA ASP A 50 5.06 -0.11 -33.72
C ASP A 50 6.22 0.18 -34.70
N ARG A 51 6.29 -0.62 -35.77
CA ARG A 51 7.24 -0.48 -36.89
C ARG A 51 6.90 0.64 -37.88
N ASN A 52 5.74 1.31 -37.74
CA ASN A 52 5.17 2.13 -38.81
C ASN A 52 5.19 3.64 -38.54
N GLY A 53 5.88 4.11 -37.49
CA GLY A 53 6.08 5.53 -37.23
C GLY A 53 4.80 6.29 -36.89
N GLN A 54 3.77 5.62 -36.37
CA GLN A 54 2.49 6.24 -36.01
C GLN A 54 2.32 6.40 -34.49
N ARG A 55 2.93 7.48 -33.98
CA ARG A 55 2.66 8.17 -32.70
C ARG A 55 2.95 7.37 -31.42
N ASP A 56 4.21 7.43 -31.00
CA ASP A 56 4.77 7.03 -29.70
C ASP A 56 4.28 7.77 -28.44
N LEU A 57 3.18 8.54 -28.51
CA LEU A 57 2.65 9.25 -27.34
C LEU A 57 1.97 8.38 -26.25
N PRO A 58 1.48 7.13 -26.49
CA PRO A 58 0.72 6.38 -25.50
C PRO A 58 1.44 6.08 -24.18
N TRP A 59 2.72 5.72 -24.26
CA TRP A 59 3.39 5.06 -23.14
C TRP A 59 3.83 6.00 -22.03
N ALA A 60 4.12 7.26 -22.38
CA ALA A 60 4.53 8.28 -21.42
C ALA A 60 3.46 8.53 -20.34
N TYR A 61 2.17 8.29 -20.63
CA TYR A 61 1.09 8.41 -19.66
C TYR A 61 0.62 7.07 -19.07
N VAL A 62 0.66 5.97 -19.83
CA VAL A 62 0.22 4.65 -19.32
C VAL A 62 1.12 4.16 -18.20
N MET A 63 2.44 4.39 -18.27
CA MET A 63 3.39 3.90 -17.28
C MET A 63 3.21 4.55 -15.89
N PRO A 64 3.14 5.90 -15.77
CA PRO A 64 2.80 6.54 -14.50
C PRO A 64 1.41 6.13 -13.97
N LEU A 65 0.42 5.98 -14.86
CA LEU A 65 -0.92 5.53 -14.47
C LEU A 65 -0.87 4.12 -13.90
N ALA A 66 -0.23 3.17 -14.59
CA ALA A 66 -0.05 1.80 -14.12
C ALA A 66 0.64 1.79 -12.76
N GLY A 67 1.76 2.51 -12.60
CA GLY A 67 2.44 2.67 -11.31
C GLY A 67 1.54 3.24 -10.21
N GLY A 68 0.67 4.19 -10.54
CA GLY A 68 -0.36 4.72 -9.64
C GLY A 68 -1.37 3.64 -9.19
N PHE A 69 -1.84 2.81 -10.12
CA PHE A 69 -2.75 1.69 -9.83
C PHE A 69 -2.10 0.60 -8.99
N VAL A 70 -0.82 0.33 -9.20
CA VAL A 70 -0.01 -0.56 -8.37
C VAL A 70 0.06 -0.04 -6.94
N ALA A 71 0.47 1.22 -6.78
CA ALA A 71 0.57 1.85 -5.47
C ALA A 71 -0.80 1.85 -4.78
N TRP A 72 -1.87 2.10 -5.53
CA TRP A 72 -3.23 2.08 -5.00
C TRP A 72 -3.69 0.69 -4.59
N GLY A 73 -3.50 -0.34 -5.41
CA GLY A 73 -3.82 -1.74 -5.08
C GLY A 73 -3.08 -2.23 -3.84
N PHE A 74 -1.78 -1.91 -3.73
CA PHE A 74 -0.97 -2.16 -2.54
C PHE A 74 -1.51 -1.42 -1.32
N LEU A 75 -1.69 -0.09 -1.40
CA LEU A 75 -2.18 0.72 -0.28
C LEU A 75 -3.56 0.28 0.18
N ARG A 76 -4.43 -0.13 -0.75
CA ARG A 76 -5.79 -0.61 -0.50
C ARG A 76 -5.79 -1.92 0.29
N ALA A 77 -4.99 -2.89 -0.13
CA ALA A 77 -4.84 -4.17 0.55
C ALA A 77 -4.06 -4.02 1.87
N TRP A 78 -3.06 -3.14 1.93
CA TRP A 78 -2.23 -2.97 3.11
C TRP A 78 -2.94 -2.18 4.21
N ARG A 79 -3.45 -0.98 3.92
CA ARG A 79 -3.97 -0.06 4.96
C ARG A 79 -5.31 -0.51 5.55
N LEU A 80 -6.14 -1.16 4.76
CA LEU A 80 -7.47 -1.60 5.21
C LEU A 80 -7.46 -2.99 5.83
N ASN A 81 -6.31 -3.69 5.80
CA ASN A 81 -6.18 -5.00 6.39
C ASN A 81 -5.79 -4.89 7.88
N PRO A 82 -6.62 -5.41 8.81
CA PRO A 82 -6.28 -5.37 10.22
C PRO A 82 -5.02 -6.16 10.58
N ALA A 83 -4.68 -7.19 9.82
CA ALA A 83 -3.51 -8.03 10.07
C ALA A 83 -2.15 -7.33 9.78
N THR A 84 -2.16 -6.18 9.09
CA THR A 84 -0.95 -5.37 8.83
C THR A 84 -0.79 -4.22 9.83
N THR A 85 -1.88 -3.77 10.44
CA THR A 85 -1.90 -2.56 11.27
C THR A 85 -2.10 -2.95 12.73
N SER A 86 -1.03 -2.93 13.53
CA SER A 86 -1.05 -3.33 14.94
C SER A 86 -2.15 -2.63 15.74
N ASP A 87 -2.34 -1.33 15.53
CA ASP A 87 -3.38 -0.54 16.22
C ASP A 87 -4.78 -1.04 15.86
N TYR A 88 -4.99 -1.39 14.59
CA TYR A 88 -6.29 -1.86 14.12
C TYR A 88 -6.55 -3.29 14.61
N LEU A 89 -5.52 -4.15 14.59
CA LEU A 89 -5.59 -5.48 15.18
C LEU A 89 -5.86 -5.43 16.68
N ALA A 90 -5.16 -4.55 17.40
CA ALA A 90 -5.36 -4.31 18.82
C ALA A 90 -6.79 -3.82 19.06
N TRP A 91 -7.24 -2.81 18.31
CA TRP A 91 -8.62 -2.31 18.39
C TRP A 91 -9.66 -3.41 18.16
N LEU A 92 -9.47 -4.26 17.15
CA LEU A 92 -10.36 -5.41 16.92
C LEU A 92 -10.36 -6.32 18.13
N ARG A 93 -9.18 -6.73 18.61
CA ARG A 93 -9.02 -7.56 19.81
C ARG A 93 -9.61 -6.94 21.07
N THR A 94 -9.68 -5.61 21.14
CA THR A 94 -10.16 -4.87 22.30
C THR A 94 -11.60 -4.38 22.20
N SER A 95 -12.27 -4.59 21.08
CA SER A 95 -13.62 -4.08 20.83
C SER A 95 -14.64 -5.22 20.86
N PRO A 96 -15.94 -4.93 21.09
CA PRO A 96 -17.00 -5.91 20.95
C PRO A 96 -17.36 -6.18 19.47
N TRP A 97 -16.37 -6.10 18.58
CA TRP A 97 -16.55 -6.43 17.18
C TRP A 97 -16.68 -7.94 17.01
N THR A 98 -17.59 -8.38 16.14
CA THR A 98 -17.81 -9.78 15.78
C THR A 98 -17.68 -9.95 14.28
N ILE A 99 -17.40 -11.17 13.81
CA ILE A 99 -17.14 -11.45 12.39
C ILE A 99 -18.32 -11.09 11.47
N ASP A 100 -19.54 -11.13 12.01
CA ASP A 100 -20.77 -10.79 11.28
C ASP A 100 -20.94 -9.27 11.08
N ARG A 101 -20.16 -8.45 11.79
CA ARG A 101 -20.20 -7.00 11.67
C ARG A 101 -19.20 -6.51 10.65
N ALA A 102 -19.61 -5.52 9.86
CA ALA A 102 -18.72 -4.84 8.93
C ALA A 102 -17.48 -4.28 9.64
N LEU A 103 -16.34 -4.41 8.99
CA LEU A 103 -15.08 -3.82 9.46
C LEU A 103 -15.21 -2.28 9.46
N PRO A 104 -14.78 -1.58 10.53
CA PRO A 104 -14.97 -0.13 10.68
C PRO A 104 -14.28 0.72 9.61
N PHE A 105 -13.16 0.23 9.04
CA PHE A 105 -12.45 0.92 7.97
C PHE A 105 -12.88 0.46 6.57
N GLY A 106 -13.99 -0.26 6.49
CA GLY A 106 -14.49 -0.87 5.26
C GLY A 106 -13.94 -2.28 5.06
N PRO A 107 -14.52 -3.02 4.11
CA PRO A 107 -14.14 -4.40 3.90
C PRO A 107 -12.79 -4.48 3.17
N VAL A 108 -11.96 -5.46 3.56
CA VAL A 108 -10.70 -5.75 2.86
C VAL A 108 -10.96 -6.21 1.43
N ARG A 109 -12.08 -6.92 1.20
CA ARG A 109 -12.49 -7.41 -0.13
C ARG A 109 -12.67 -6.28 -1.14
N LEU A 110 -12.44 -6.61 -2.41
CA LEU A 110 -12.72 -5.69 -3.51
C LEU A 110 -14.20 -5.30 -3.50
N THR A 111 -14.46 -4.00 -3.66
CA THR A 111 -15.79 -3.40 -3.69
C THR A 111 -16.06 -2.73 -5.03
N THR A 112 -17.31 -2.36 -5.28
CA THR A 112 -17.67 -1.54 -6.45
C THR A 112 -16.95 -0.19 -6.46
N ALA A 113 -16.61 0.35 -5.28
CA ALA A 113 -15.82 1.58 -5.17
C ALA A 113 -14.38 1.40 -5.66
N ASP A 114 -13.81 0.19 -5.57
CA ASP A 114 -12.49 -0.12 -6.11
C ASP A 114 -12.54 -0.32 -7.64
N ALA A 115 -13.66 -0.83 -8.16
CA ALA A 115 -13.87 -1.02 -9.60
C ALA A 115 -14.04 0.31 -10.36
N MET A 116 -14.64 1.33 -9.74
CA MET A 116 -14.94 2.61 -10.42
C MET A 116 -13.69 3.32 -10.97
N PRO A 117 -12.61 3.56 -10.21
CA PRO A 117 -11.44 4.24 -10.74
C PRO A 117 -10.64 3.37 -11.70
N VAL A 118 -10.63 2.04 -11.51
CA VAL A 118 -10.04 1.11 -12.50
C VAL A 118 -10.79 1.19 -13.82
N ALA A 119 -12.13 1.15 -13.78
CA ALA A 119 -12.98 1.28 -14.97
C ALA A 119 -12.83 2.65 -15.64
N LEU A 120 -12.77 3.73 -14.85
CA LEU A 120 -12.55 5.08 -15.36
C LEU A 120 -11.19 5.20 -16.05
N ALA A 121 -10.11 4.71 -15.42
CA ALA A 121 -8.80 4.75 -16.03
C ALA A 121 -8.67 3.81 -17.23
N ALA A 122 -9.33 2.65 -17.21
CA ALA A 122 -9.45 1.77 -18.35
C ALA A 122 -10.17 2.47 -19.52
N ALA A 123 -11.24 3.22 -19.25
CA ALA A 123 -11.94 4.01 -20.26
C ALA A 123 -11.08 5.18 -20.79
N LEU A 124 -10.34 5.86 -19.91
CA LEU A 124 -9.43 6.96 -20.26
C LEU A 124 -8.16 6.50 -20.98
N ALA A 125 -7.78 5.22 -20.86
CA ALA A 125 -6.65 4.68 -21.61
C ALA A 125 -6.95 4.58 -23.12
N VAL A 126 -8.22 4.71 -23.54
CA VAL A 126 -8.82 4.83 -24.90
C VAL A 126 -8.44 3.74 -25.93
N PHE A 127 -7.28 3.10 -25.80
CA PHE A 127 -6.74 2.12 -26.73
C PHE A 127 -6.47 0.79 -26.02
N PRO A 128 -7.19 -0.30 -26.36
CA PRO A 128 -6.74 -1.65 -26.05
C PRO A 128 -5.32 -1.85 -26.60
N PRO A 129 -4.39 -2.54 -25.89
CA PRO A 129 -4.59 -3.32 -24.66
C PRO A 129 -4.37 -2.56 -23.33
N HIS A 130 -4.02 -1.27 -23.37
CA HIS A 130 -3.58 -0.49 -22.21
C HIS A 130 -4.59 -0.43 -21.06
N SER A 131 -5.89 -0.47 -21.37
CA SER A 131 -6.97 -0.48 -20.38
C SER A 131 -6.92 -1.69 -19.45
N LEU A 132 -6.57 -2.87 -20.00
CA LEU A 132 -6.45 -4.12 -19.25
C LEU A 132 -5.18 -4.15 -18.41
N LEU A 133 -4.11 -3.51 -18.88
CA LEU A 133 -2.85 -3.38 -18.13
C LEU A 133 -3.07 -2.66 -16.80
N LEU A 134 -3.82 -1.55 -16.79
CA LEU A 134 -4.09 -0.78 -15.56
C LEU A 134 -4.86 -1.62 -14.52
N ALA A 135 -5.86 -2.38 -14.99
CA ALA A 135 -6.61 -3.30 -14.15
C ALA A 135 -5.72 -4.44 -13.62
N ALA A 136 -4.91 -5.04 -14.49
CA ALA A 136 -3.98 -6.10 -14.14
C ALA A 136 -2.97 -5.63 -13.09
N ALA A 137 -2.40 -4.43 -13.27
CA ALA A 137 -1.44 -3.83 -12.35
C ALA A 137 -2.03 -3.60 -10.95
N TYR A 138 -3.26 -3.07 -10.86
CA TYR A 138 -3.99 -2.94 -9.60
C TYR A 138 -4.24 -4.28 -8.91
N LEU A 139 -4.78 -5.25 -9.66
CA LEU A 139 -5.15 -6.57 -9.12
C LEU A 139 -3.91 -7.37 -8.69
N ALA A 140 -2.81 -7.30 -9.44
CA ALA A 140 -1.54 -7.94 -9.12
C ALA A 140 -1.00 -7.43 -7.77
N ALA A 141 -0.93 -6.10 -7.60
CA ALA A 141 -0.45 -5.49 -6.36
C ALA A 141 -1.36 -5.84 -5.17
N TYR A 142 -2.69 -5.78 -5.38
CA TYR A 142 -3.68 -6.14 -4.38
C TYR A 142 -3.57 -7.61 -3.93
N ALA A 143 -3.54 -8.54 -4.89
CA ALA A 143 -3.46 -9.98 -4.64
C ALA A 143 -2.14 -10.33 -3.92
N THR A 144 -1.02 -9.82 -4.42
CA THR A 144 0.30 -10.03 -3.81
C THR A 144 0.30 -9.61 -2.35
N THR A 145 -0.21 -8.41 -2.06
CA THR A 145 -0.28 -7.90 -0.68
C THR A 145 -1.10 -8.83 0.21
N LEU A 146 -2.27 -9.28 -0.24
CA LEU A 146 -3.11 -10.20 0.53
C LEU A 146 -2.44 -11.55 0.77
N LEU A 147 -1.78 -12.12 -0.25
CA LEU A 147 -1.10 -13.41 -0.14
C LEU A 147 0.06 -13.33 0.86
N VAL A 148 0.85 -12.25 0.81
CA VAL A 148 1.96 -12.02 1.76
C VAL A 148 1.46 -11.85 3.19
N VAL A 149 0.40 -11.06 3.37
CA VAL A 149 -0.23 -10.91 4.70
C VAL A 149 -0.77 -12.24 5.18
N SER A 150 -1.35 -13.04 4.28
CA SER A 150 -1.95 -14.31 4.66
C SER A 150 -0.92 -15.35 5.07
N ALA A 151 0.17 -15.46 4.30
CA ALA A 151 1.30 -16.33 4.66
C ALA A 151 1.90 -15.98 6.03
N ARG A 152 2.01 -14.67 6.35
CA ARG A 152 2.51 -14.20 7.66
C ARG A 152 1.64 -14.61 8.83
N HIS A 153 0.34 -14.82 8.62
CA HIS A 153 -0.62 -15.21 9.66
C HIS A 153 -0.93 -16.71 9.65
N GLY A 154 -0.14 -17.52 8.93
CA GLY A 154 -0.21 -18.98 9.00
C GLY A 154 -1.13 -19.66 7.99
N GLU A 155 -1.82 -18.91 7.12
CA GLU A 155 -2.62 -19.47 6.03
C GLU A 155 -1.76 -19.82 4.81
N CYS A 156 -0.90 -20.83 4.96
CA CYS A 156 0.06 -21.22 3.93
C CYS A 156 -0.58 -21.84 2.69
N GLU A 157 -1.68 -22.60 2.81
CA GLU A 157 -2.28 -23.35 1.69
C GLU A 157 -2.76 -22.42 0.57
N TRP A 158 -3.66 -21.48 0.90
CA TRP A 158 -4.21 -20.53 -0.07
C TRP A 158 -3.20 -19.48 -0.49
N ALA A 159 -2.29 -19.10 0.42
CA ALA A 159 -1.20 -18.19 0.08
C ALA A 159 -0.23 -18.84 -0.93
N ALA A 160 0.08 -20.13 -0.80
CA ALA A 160 0.92 -20.87 -1.75
C ALA A 160 0.23 -21.04 -3.09
N ALA A 161 -1.06 -21.43 -3.11
CA ALA A 161 -1.84 -21.57 -4.35
C ALA A 161 -1.93 -20.24 -5.13
N GLY A 162 -2.30 -19.15 -4.45
CA GLY A 162 -2.33 -17.83 -5.06
C GLY A 162 -0.94 -17.30 -5.40
N GLY A 163 0.08 -17.63 -4.61
CA GLY A 163 1.47 -17.29 -4.85
C GLY A 163 2.02 -17.95 -6.11
N ALA A 164 1.70 -19.23 -6.36
CA ALA A 164 2.04 -19.92 -7.59
C ALA A 164 1.39 -19.27 -8.81
N ALA A 165 0.11 -18.89 -8.71
CA ALA A 165 -0.58 -18.14 -9.77
C ALA A 165 0.07 -16.76 -10.01
N MET A 166 0.45 -16.04 -8.95
CA MET A 166 1.16 -14.76 -9.05
C MET A 166 2.55 -14.89 -9.66
N ALA A 167 3.28 -15.96 -9.34
CA ALA A 167 4.60 -16.23 -9.91
C ALA A 167 4.55 -16.51 -11.43
N ALA A 168 3.41 -16.97 -11.94
CA ALA A 168 3.19 -17.16 -13.37
C ALA A 168 2.83 -15.86 -14.12
N VAL A 169 2.46 -14.77 -13.41
CA VAL A 169 2.03 -13.50 -14.03
C VAL A 169 3.11 -12.89 -14.93
N PRO A 170 4.41 -12.80 -14.55
CA PRO A 170 5.44 -12.28 -15.44
C PRO A 170 5.57 -13.08 -16.74
N TRP A 171 5.58 -14.40 -16.64
CA TRP A 171 5.65 -15.27 -17.82
C TRP A 171 4.41 -15.14 -18.71
N ALA A 172 3.22 -15.07 -18.09
CA ALA A 172 1.97 -14.83 -18.79
C ALA A 172 1.97 -13.47 -19.49
N ALA A 173 2.50 -12.43 -18.87
CA ALA A 173 2.62 -11.10 -19.46
C ALA A 173 3.61 -11.07 -20.64
N VAL A 174 4.75 -11.77 -20.55
CA VAL A 174 5.67 -11.94 -21.69
C VAL A 174 4.96 -12.63 -22.85
N CYS A 175 4.22 -13.70 -22.56
CA CYS A 175 3.45 -14.44 -23.56
C CYS A 175 2.31 -13.61 -24.18
N ASP A 176 1.71 -12.73 -23.39
CA ASP A 176 0.61 -11.87 -23.80
C ASP A 176 1.09 -10.62 -24.53
N ALA A 177 2.39 -10.30 -24.51
CA ALA A 177 2.96 -9.12 -25.16
C ALA A 177 2.73 -9.07 -26.68
N THR A 178 2.49 -10.23 -27.31
CA THR A 178 2.14 -10.32 -28.74
C THR A 178 0.64 -10.48 -29.00
N SER A 179 -0.18 -10.46 -27.96
CA SER A 179 -1.62 -10.72 -28.03
C SER A 179 -2.43 -9.45 -27.82
N VAL A 180 -3.49 -9.27 -28.61
CA VAL A 180 -4.41 -8.12 -28.48
C VAL A 180 -5.14 -8.15 -27.13
N VAL A 181 -5.30 -9.33 -26.53
CA VAL A 181 -6.02 -9.54 -25.27
C VAL A 181 -5.13 -10.35 -24.32
N PRO A 182 -4.69 -9.76 -23.18
CA PRO A 182 -3.80 -10.42 -22.22
C PRO A 182 -4.55 -11.44 -21.34
N TRP A 183 -5.12 -12.46 -21.97
CA TRP A 183 -6.00 -13.43 -21.31
C TRP A 183 -5.23 -14.32 -20.34
N ARG A 184 -3.95 -14.63 -20.59
CA ARG A 184 -3.16 -15.50 -19.69
C ARG A 184 -2.90 -14.78 -18.38
N THR A 185 -2.48 -13.51 -18.47
CA THR A 185 -2.30 -12.61 -17.34
C THR A 185 -3.60 -12.46 -16.55
N ALA A 186 -4.73 -12.28 -17.26
CA ALA A 186 -6.05 -12.21 -16.65
C ALA A 186 -6.41 -13.51 -15.90
N VAL A 187 -6.16 -14.68 -16.48
CA VAL A 187 -6.41 -15.99 -15.83
C VAL A 187 -5.57 -16.15 -14.56
N CYS A 188 -4.27 -15.82 -14.61
CA CYS A 188 -3.42 -15.88 -13.42
C CYS A 188 -3.96 -14.98 -12.29
N LEU A 189 -4.42 -13.76 -12.62
CA LEU A 189 -4.99 -12.83 -11.66
C LEU A 189 -6.38 -13.28 -11.15
N LEU A 190 -7.20 -13.88 -12.00
CA LEU A 190 -8.48 -14.48 -11.64
C LEU A 190 -8.34 -15.67 -10.70
N VAL A 191 -7.17 -16.31 -10.64
CA VAL A 191 -6.85 -17.33 -9.63
C VAL A 191 -6.26 -16.69 -8.38
N ALA A 192 -5.25 -15.83 -8.54
CA ALA A 192 -4.53 -15.22 -7.42
C ALA A 192 -5.41 -14.36 -6.51
N VAL A 193 -6.32 -13.55 -7.07
CA VAL A 193 -7.19 -12.65 -6.30
C VAL A 193 -8.16 -13.44 -5.41
N PRO A 194 -8.95 -14.42 -5.90
CA PRO A 194 -9.78 -15.26 -5.04
C PRO A 194 -8.98 -16.03 -3.99
N CYS A 195 -7.81 -16.58 -4.33
CA CYS A 195 -6.95 -17.24 -3.33
C CYS A 195 -6.57 -16.28 -2.19
N GLY A 196 -6.16 -15.06 -2.50
CA GLY A 196 -5.87 -14.03 -1.49
C GLY A 196 -7.09 -13.65 -0.64
N GLN A 197 -8.28 -13.59 -1.24
CA GLN A 197 -9.55 -13.32 -0.53
C GLN A 197 -9.95 -14.47 0.39
N LEU A 198 -9.82 -15.71 -0.07
CA LEU A 198 -10.15 -16.91 0.69
C LEU A 198 -9.20 -17.10 1.86
N ALA A 199 -7.89 -16.90 1.64
CA ALA A 199 -6.89 -16.88 2.70
C ALA A 199 -7.25 -15.83 3.76
N TRP A 200 -7.58 -14.61 3.34
CA TRP A 200 -8.03 -13.57 4.25
C TRP A 200 -9.27 -13.93 5.06
N ARG A 201 -10.28 -14.55 4.42
CA ARG A 201 -11.50 -15.00 5.10
C ARG A 201 -11.23 -16.05 6.17
N ARG A 202 -10.17 -16.85 6.06
CA ARG A 202 -9.78 -17.83 7.10
C ARG A 202 -9.02 -17.22 8.27
N ILE A 203 -8.27 -16.14 8.02
CA ILE A 203 -7.55 -15.40 9.07
C ILE A 203 -8.52 -14.64 9.96
N LEU A 204 -9.61 -14.11 9.40
CA LEU A 204 -10.54 -13.25 10.14
C LEU A 204 -11.17 -13.95 11.38
N PRO A 205 -11.64 -15.21 11.30
CA PRO A 205 -12.06 -15.98 12.47
C PRO A 205 -10.95 -16.21 13.49
N GLN A 206 -9.68 -16.39 13.06
CA GLN A 206 -8.56 -16.59 13.98
C GLN A 206 -8.24 -15.32 14.78
N ILE A 207 -8.38 -14.16 14.14
CA ILE A 207 -8.28 -12.86 14.81
C ILE A 207 -9.44 -12.69 15.80
N ALA A 208 -10.64 -13.13 15.41
CA ALA A 208 -11.84 -13.04 16.25
C ALA A 208 -11.81 -14.01 17.43
N SER A 209 -11.41 -15.26 17.25
CA SER A 209 -11.34 -16.26 18.33
C SER A 209 -10.27 -15.91 19.37
N ALA A 210 -9.22 -15.18 18.99
CA ALA A 210 -8.28 -14.59 19.95
C ALA A 210 -8.96 -13.56 20.89
N GLN A 211 -10.12 -12.99 20.53
CA GLN A 211 -10.92 -12.14 21.43
C GLN A 211 -11.61 -12.94 22.53
N ASP A 212 -12.07 -14.17 22.25
CA ASP A 212 -12.81 -14.98 23.24
C ASP A 212 -11.92 -15.35 24.44
N ALA A 213 -10.59 -15.36 24.23
CA ALA A 213 -9.61 -15.53 25.30
C ALA A 213 -9.35 -14.25 26.12
N THR A 214 -9.77 -13.07 25.63
CA THR A 214 -9.59 -11.79 26.34
C THR A 214 -10.82 -11.44 27.20
N PRO A 215 -10.63 -10.91 28.43
CA PRO A 215 -11.69 -10.72 29.44
C PRO A 215 -12.59 -9.49 29.15
N TRP A 216 -13.02 -9.28 27.90
CA TRP A 216 -13.86 -8.14 27.55
C TRP A 216 -15.25 -8.21 28.15
N ARG A 217 -15.78 -9.41 28.38
CA ARG A 217 -17.10 -9.56 28.99
C ARG A 217 -17.18 -8.87 30.36
N PRO A 218 -16.29 -9.20 31.34
CA PRO A 218 -16.30 -8.50 32.63
C PRO A 218 -15.84 -7.04 32.54
N ILE A 219 -14.94 -6.67 31.61
CA ILE A 219 -14.51 -5.25 31.48
C ILE A 219 -15.63 -4.38 30.91
N ILE A 220 -16.36 -4.84 29.89
CA ILE A 220 -17.50 -4.11 29.31
C ILE A 220 -18.61 -3.99 30.34
N GLU A 221 -18.90 -5.07 31.07
CA GLU A 221 -19.87 -5.05 32.18
C GLU A 221 -19.43 -4.08 33.28
N SER A 222 -18.13 -4.03 33.63
CA SER A 222 -17.62 -3.09 34.63
C SER A 222 -17.62 -1.63 34.14
N GLN A 223 -17.28 -1.37 32.88
CA GLN A 223 -17.31 -0.03 32.32
C GLN A 223 -18.73 0.48 32.17
N GLN A 224 -19.67 -0.38 31.77
CA GLN A 224 -21.10 -0.03 31.75
C GLN A 224 -21.60 0.26 33.17
N ALA A 225 -21.22 -0.55 34.18
CA ALA A 225 -21.55 -0.29 35.56
C ALA A 225 -20.95 1.03 36.10
N ILE A 226 -19.73 1.39 35.68
CA ILE A 226 -19.09 2.67 36.04
C ILE A 226 -19.80 3.84 35.35
N LEU A 227 -20.10 3.74 34.05
CA LEU A 227 -20.83 4.77 33.31
C LEU A 227 -22.25 4.97 33.86
N ASP A 228 -22.92 3.89 34.26
CA ASP A 228 -24.23 3.95 34.91
C ASP A 228 -24.16 4.60 36.30
N ARG A 229 -23.12 4.30 37.09
CA ARG A 229 -22.87 4.99 38.37
C ARG A 229 -22.59 6.48 38.15
N GLN A 230 -21.80 6.84 37.14
CA GLN A 230 -21.48 8.23 36.82
C GLN A 230 -22.70 9.00 36.31
N ARG A 231 -23.55 8.39 35.47
CA ARG A 231 -24.86 8.96 35.07
C ARG A 231 -25.76 9.20 36.26
N ARG A 232 -25.88 8.23 37.18
CA ARG A 232 -26.68 8.37 38.40
C ARG A 232 -26.12 9.45 39.33
N ALA A 233 -24.81 9.65 39.34
CA ALA A 233 -24.14 10.67 40.15
C ALA A 233 -24.21 12.08 39.54
N GLY A 234 -24.76 12.26 38.34
CA GLY A 234 -24.84 13.57 37.68
C GLY A 234 -23.48 14.17 37.30
N VAL A 235 -22.39 13.38 37.37
CA VAL A 235 -21.04 13.87 37.07
C VAL A 235 -20.85 13.84 35.56
N PHE A 236 -20.95 15.01 34.94
CA PHE A 236 -20.55 15.23 33.55
C PHE A 236 -19.01 15.22 33.51
N VAL A 237 -18.40 14.04 33.45
CA VAL A 237 -16.98 13.95 33.12
C VAL A 237 -16.87 14.39 31.67
N ALA A 238 -16.38 15.61 31.45
CA ALA A 238 -15.92 16.02 30.14
C ALA A 238 -14.95 14.93 29.67
N GLU A 239 -15.32 14.18 28.63
CA GLU A 239 -14.52 13.16 27.96
C GLU A 239 -13.31 13.86 27.31
N TRP A 240 -12.38 14.34 28.14
CA TRP A 240 -11.12 14.94 27.76
C TRP A 240 -10.24 13.83 27.19
N PRO A 241 -9.59 14.07 26.04
CA PRO A 241 -9.66 13.11 24.95
C PRO A 241 -8.82 11.87 25.22
N LEU A 242 -9.48 10.71 25.09
CA LEU A 242 -8.90 9.36 25.03
C LEU A 242 -8.02 9.11 23.78
N THR A 243 -7.60 10.16 23.07
CA THR A 243 -6.48 10.00 22.13
C THR A 243 -5.23 9.93 22.99
N GLN A 244 -4.75 8.72 23.26
CA GLN A 244 -3.43 8.53 23.85
C GLN A 244 -2.46 9.48 23.11
N PRO A 245 -1.77 10.38 23.81
CA PRO A 245 -0.66 11.11 23.22
C PRO A 245 0.26 10.01 22.70
N TRP A 246 0.33 9.93 21.37
CA TRP A 246 1.10 9.00 20.54
C TRP A 246 2.16 8.32 21.38
N GLU A 247 2.00 7.02 21.67
CA GLU A 247 3.07 6.27 22.35
C GLU A 247 4.35 6.56 21.60
N ASP A 248 5.28 7.24 22.28
CA ASP A 248 6.53 7.69 21.71
C ASP A 248 7.25 6.43 21.23
N ALA A 249 7.20 6.19 19.92
CA ALA A 249 7.94 5.09 19.32
C ALA A 249 9.40 5.29 19.76
N PRO A 250 9.99 4.33 20.49
CA PRO A 250 11.23 4.57 21.19
C PRO A 250 12.31 4.99 20.19
N GLN A 251 13.00 6.09 20.52
CA GLN A 251 13.95 6.78 19.64
C GLN A 251 15.22 5.96 19.42
N HIS A 252 15.15 4.88 18.64
CA HIS A 252 16.31 4.07 18.25
C HIS A 252 17.03 4.74 17.06
N GLY A 253 17.72 5.84 17.31
CA GLY A 253 18.28 6.72 16.27
C GLY A 253 19.20 6.01 15.26
N SER A 254 20.20 5.25 15.74
CA SER A 254 21.23 4.65 14.88
C SER A 254 20.75 3.40 14.13
N GLU A 255 19.98 2.53 14.77
CA GLU A 255 19.43 1.33 14.13
C GLU A 255 18.40 1.69 13.06
N ARG A 256 17.57 2.71 13.32
CA ARG A 256 16.61 3.21 12.35
C ARG A 256 17.30 3.77 11.11
N MET A 257 18.35 4.57 11.29
CA MET A 257 19.10 5.14 10.15
C MET A 257 19.68 4.04 9.26
N ARG A 258 20.31 3.01 9.87
CA ARG A 258 20.85 1.86 9.11
C ARG A 258 19.76 1.16 8.29
N LYS A 259 18.61 0.84 8.90
CA LYS A 259 17.47 0.21 8.20
C LYS A 259 16.96 1.05 7.03
N LEU A 260 16.88 2.38 7.21
CA LEU A 260 16.45 3.30 6.16
C LEU A 260 17.47 3.39 5.01
N MET A 261 18.76 3.42 5.32
CA MET A 261 19.82 3.40 4.30
C MET A 261 19.81 2.08 3.52
N THR A 262 19.68 0.94 4.20
CA THR A 262 19.55 -0.37 3.54
C THR A 262 18.32 -0.41 2.63
N ALA A 263 17.18 0.10 3.08
CA ALA A 263 15.98 0.16 2.25
C ALA A 263 16.17 1.05 1.01
N ALA A 264 16.82 2.22 1.14
CA ALA A 264 17.12 3.10 0.03
C ALA A 264 18.06 2.43 -1.00
N LEU A 265 19.13 1.77 -0.54
CA LEU A 265 20.06 1.05 -1.40
C LEU A 265 19.41 -0.15 -2.10
N LEU A 266 18.50 -0.87 -1.42
CA LEU A 266 17.75 -1.97 -2.04
C LEU A 266 16.81 -1.45 -3.14
N LEU A 267 16.13 -0.33 -2.92
CA LEU A 267 15.29 0.31 -3.95
C LEU A 267 16.13 0.79 -5.14
N ALA A 268 17.30 1.36 -4.89
CA ALA A 268 18.22 1.79 -5.92
C ALA A 268 18.78 0.62 -6.73
N TRP A 269 19.20 -0.45 -6.05
CA TRP A 269 19.68 -1.68 -6.69
C TRP A 269 18.60 -2.30 -7.57
N ALA A 270 17.37 -2.37 -7.07
CA ALA A 270 16.20 -2.81 -7.83
C ALA A 270 16.03 -2.01 -9.13
N ALA A 271 16.03 -0.68 -9.05
CA ALA A 271 15.89 0.17 -10.24
C ALA A 271 17.04 -0.02 -11.24
N GLY A 272 18.28 -0.12 -10.76
CA GLY A 272 19.45 -0.40 -11.62
C GLY A 272 19.38 -1.78 -12.28
N ALA A 273 18.98 -2.81 -11.53
CA ALA A 273 18.82 -4.17 -12.02
C ALA A 273 17.74 -4.26 -13.11
N SER A 274 16.59 -3.58 -12.93
CA SER A 274 15.54 -3.53 -13.95
C SER A 274 16.05 -2.91 -15.27
N ILE A 275 16.80 -1.79 -15.22
CA ILE A 275 17.38 -1.19 -16.43
C ILE A 275 18.44 -2.09 -17.07
N ALA A 276 19.30 -2.73 -16.27
CA ALA A 276 20.31 -3.66 -16.78
C ALA A 276 19.68 -4.88 -17.46
N PHE A 277 18.61 -5.41 -16.87
CA PHE A 277 17.84 -6.53 -17.41
C PHE A 277 17.15 -6.14 -18.73
N SER A 278 16.48 -5.00 -18.78
CA SER A 278 15.88 -4.47 -20.01
C SER A 278 16.93 -4.31 -21.12
N ASN A 279 18.10 -3.77 -20.80
CA ASN A 279 19.20 -3.63 -21.76
C ASN A 279 19.67 -4.98 -22.31
N THR A 280 19.77 -5.99 -21.43
CA THR A 280 20.16 -7.35 -21.82
C THR A 280 19.12 -8.00 -22.73
N LEU A 281 17.82 -7.90 -22.38
CA LEU A 281 16.74 -8.42 -23.22
C LEU A 281 16.74 -7.75 -24.60
N GLN A 282 17.01 -6.45 -24.65
CA GLN A 282 17.10 -5.77 -25.93
C GLN A 282 18.30 -6.25 -26.76
N GLN A 283 19.49 -6.38 -26.17
CA GLN A 283 20.66 -6.88 -26.89
C GLN A 283 20.39 -8.25 -27.53
N GLN A 284 19.65 -9.12 -26.84
CA GLN A 284 19.25 -10.42 -27.39
C GLN A 284 18.22 -10.31 -28.52
N SER A 285 17.37 -9.28 -28.52
CA SER A 285 16.34 -9.09 -29.55
C SER A 285 16.88 -8.72 -30.94
N ASN A 286 18.20 -8.54 -31.09
CA ASN A 286 18.88 -8.15 -32.33
C ASN A 286 18.32 -6.86 -32.97
N ARG A 287 17.66 -6.02 -32.17
CA ARG A 287 17.17 -4.70 -32.57
C ARG A 287 18.21 -3.66 -32.24
N SER A 288 19.10 -3.41 -33.20
CA SER A 288 20.20 -2.47 -33.13
C SER A 288 19.78 -0.99 -33.14
N GLU A 289 18.49 -0.69 -33.22
CA GLU A 289 18.00 0.68 -33.49
C GLU A 289 17.71 1.55 -32.25
N TRP A 290 17.70 1.01 -31.02
CA TRP A 290 17.57 1.94 -29.90
C TRP A 290 18.87 2.70 -29.72
N ASN A 291 18.77 4.00 -29.94
CA ASN A 291 19.86 4.89 -29.69
C ASN A 291 20.11 4.93 -28.19
N ARG A 292 21.36 5.13 -27.80
CA ARG A 292 21.77 5.29 -26.40
C ARG A 292 20.91 6.32 -25.66
N THR A 293 20.38 7.33 -26.37
CA THR A 293 19.43 8.33 -25.89
C THR A 293 18.15 7.75 -25.31
N ASP A 294 17.59 6.71 -25.92
CA ASP A 294 16.29 6.15 -25.53
C ASP A 294 16.40 5.44 -24.18
N TRP A 295 17.54 4.76 -23.95
CA TRP A 295 17.89 4.18 -22.66
C TRP A 295 18.07 5.20 -21.55
N HIS A 296 18.68 6.35 -21.86
CA HIS A 296 18.75 7.43 -20.89
C HIS A 296 17.34 7.92 -20.54
N ILE A 297 16.47 8.17 -21.53
CA ILE A 297 15.09 8.61 -21.28
C ILE A 297 14.33 7.59 -20.42
N ALA A 298 14.42 6.30 -20.72
CA ALA A 298 13.78 5.24 -19.93
C ALA A 298 14.29 5.21 -18.47
N SER A 299 15.61 5.27 -18.27
CA SER A 299 16.22 5.28 -16.92
C SER A 299 15.81 6.51 -16.11
N LEU A 300 15.72 7.68 -16.76
CA LEU A 300 15.28 8.92 -16.13
C LEU A 300 13.81 8.78 -15.74
N ASN A 301 12.94 8.37 -16.64
CA ASN A 301 11.51 8.20 -16.36
C ASN A 301 11.27 7.24 -15.19
N LEU A 302 11.98 6.12 -15.11
CA LEU A 302 11.89 5.20 -13.98
C LEU A 302 12.27 5.90 -12.67
N GLY A 303 13.44 6.55 -12.62
CA GLY A 303 13.89 7.28 -11.45
C GLY A 303 12.92 8.40 -11.03
N LEU A 304 12.36 9.13 -11.99
CA LEU A 304 11.40 10.19 -11.78
C LEU A 304 10.08 9.68 -11.20
N VAL A 305 9.53 8.59 -11.75
CA VAL A 305 8.31 7.95 -11.27
C VAL A 305 8.50 7.43 -9.84
N THR A 306 9.62 6.76 -9.57
CA THR A 306 9.94 6.28 -8.21
C THR A 306 10.06 7.44 -7.22
N THR A 307 10.73 8.53 -7.61
CA THR A 307 10.86 9.75 -6.79
C THR A 307 9.49 10.34 -6.46
N ALA A 308 8.61 10.47 -7.47
CA ALA A 308 7.27 10.97 -7.28
C ALA A 308 6.44 10.07 -6.35
N ALA A 309 6.52 8.75 -6.54
CA ALA A 309 5.85 7.79 -5.69
C ALA A 309 6.30 7.89 -4.22
N LEU A 310 7.61 8.05 -3.96
CA LEU A 310 8.16 8.24 -2.62
C LEU A 310 7.67 9.55 -1.97
N ALA A 311 7.65 10.65 -2.73
CA ALA A 311 7.15 11.94 -2.25
C ALA A 311 5.66 11.88 -1.89
N VAL A 312 4.84 11.23 -2.73
CA VAL A 312 3.41 11.01 -2.48
C VAL A 312 3.21 10.11 -1.26
N LEU A 313 3.88 8.96 -1.20
CA LEU A 313 3.76 8.02 -0.09
C LEU A 313 4.10 8.69 1.24
N ARG A 314 5.17 9.50 1.26
CA ARG A 314 5.54 10.30 2.43
C ARG A 314 4.43 11.27 2.79
N THR A 315 3.95 12.08 1.85
CA THR A 315 2.88 13.06 2.09
C THR A 315 1.62 12.39 2.66
N VAL A 316 1.17 11.30 2.04
CA VAL A 316 -0.01 10.55 2.47
C VAL A 316 0.18 9.98 3.88
N THR A 317 1.39 9.53 4.23
CA THR A 317 1.68 9.02 5.59
C THR A 317 1.55 10.11 6.66
N TYR A 318 1.93 11.34 6.35
CA TYR A 318 1.79 12.46 7.29
C TYR A 318 0.34 12.92 7.42
N LEU A 319 -0.45 12.79 6.35
CA LEU A 319 -1.85 13.22 6.32
C LEU A 319 -2.86 12.18 6.84
N GLN A 320 -2.45 10.92 7.07
CA GLN A 320 -3.37 9.84 7.47
C GLN A 320 -4.24 10.13 8.69
N ARG A 321 -3.75 10.93 9.65
CA ARG A 321 -4.47 11.27 10.90
C ARG A 321 -4.54 12.79 11.17
N CYS A 322 -4.01 13.57 10.23
CA CYS A 322 -3.83 15.01 10.36
C CYS A 322 -4.55 15.69 9.20
N ARG A 323 -5.54 16.54 9.49
CA ARG A 323 -6.23 17.33 8.47
C ARG A 323 -5.69 18.76 8.45
N PRO A 324 -5.58 19.38 7.26
CA PRO A 324 -5.19 20.77 7.18
C PRO A 324 -6.21 21.67 7.91
N PRO A 325 -5.76 22.77 8.55
CA PRO A 325 -6.65 23.71 9.23
C PRO A 325 -7.59 24.43 8.25
N LEU A 326 -7.15 24.63 7.01
CA LEU A 326 -7.94 25.16 5.90
C LEU A 326 -7.73 24.28 4.67
N TRP A 327 -8.81 23.99 3.95
CA TRP A 327 -8.73 23.28 2.67
C TRP A 327 -8.01 24.15 1.64
N LEU A 328 -7.37 23.54 0.64
CA LEU A 328 -6.61 24.25 -0.40
C LEU A 328 -7.45 25.35 -1.07
N TRP A 329 -8.73 25.07 -1.31
CA TRP A 329 -9.67 26.04 -1.89
C TRP A 329 -9.94 27.24 -0.96
N SER A 330 -10.07 26.99 0.35
CA SER A 330 -10.24 28.05 1.34
C SER A 330 -8.99 28.93 1.44
N ARG A 331 -7.79 28.34 1.29
CA ARG A 331 -6.52 29.07 1.26
C ARG A 331 -6.42 30.01 0.07
N LEU A 332 -6.78 29.52 -1.12
CA LEU A 332 -6.84 30.34 -2.35
C LEU A 332 -7.82 31.50 -2.18
N ARG A 333 -9.04 31.23 -1.69
CA ARG A 333 -10.07 32.27 -1.49
C ARG A 333 -9.69 33.33 -0.45
N THR A 334 -8.96 32.94 0.59
CA THR A 334 -8.55 33.85 1.68
C THR A 334 -7.21 34.56 1.40
N GLY A 335 -6.55 34.27 0.28
CA GLY A 335 -5.21 34.79 -0.04
C GLY A 335 -4.10 34.22 0.86
N ARG A 336 -4.41 33.24 1.71
CA ARG A 336 -3.46 32.60 2.63
C ARG A 336 -2.99 31.26 2.06
N LEU A 337 -2.25 31.32 0.95
CA LEU A 337 -1.71 30.14 0.26
C LEU A 337 -0.79 29.30 1.17
N ILE A 338 0.05 29.96 1.97
CA ILE A 338 1.04 29.32 2.83
C ILE A 338 0.61 29.41 4.29
N ASP A 339 0.54 28.25 4.95
CA ASP A 339 0.42 28.11 6.41
C ASP A 339 1.77 27.63 6.96
N PRO A 340 2.56 28.50 7.62
CA PRO A 340 3.92 28.18 8.06
C PRO A 340 4.01 26.99 9.01
N ASN A 341 2.94 26.67 9.74
CA ASN A 341 2.93 25.57 10.69
C ASN A 341 2.44 24.29 10.04
N PHE A 342 1.52 24.38 9.07
CA PHE A 342 1.05 23.19 8.36
C PHE A 342 2.00 22.78 7.23
N ASP A 343 2.49 23.72 6.43
CA ASP A 343 3.11 23.43 5.13
C ASP A 343 4.53 22.88 5.24
N ARG A 344 5.10 22.86 6.45
CA ARG A 344 6.35 22.15 6.76
C ARG A 344 6.29 20.67 6.37
N VAL A 345 5.10 20.06 6.37
CA VAL A 345 4.88 18.69 5.91
C VAL A 345 5.24 18.47 4.44
N LEU A 346 5.13 19.51 3.61
CA LEU A 346 5.36 19.44 2.16
C LEU A 346 6.84 19.66 1.79
N ILE A 347 7.65 20.20 2.70
CA ILE A 347 9.07 20.50 2.43
C ILE A 347 9.83 19.23 2.05
N ALA A 348 9.78 18.18 2.86
CA ALA A 348 10.52 16.94 2.56
C ALA A 348 10.08 16.27 1.25
N PRO A 349 8.78 16.10 0.94
CA PRO A 349 8.32 15.64 -0.38
C PRO A 349 8.80 16.51 -1.55
N LEU A 350 8.76 17.84 -1.43
CA LEU A 350 9.22 18.76 -2.47
C LEU A 350 10.73 18.68 -2.69
N VAL A 351 11.51 18.61 -1.61
CA VAL A 351 12.97 18.41 -1.69
C VAL A 351 13.29 17.05 -2.28
N THR A 352 12.52 16.00 -1.94
CA THR A 352 12.66 14.67 -2.54
C THR A 352 12.50 14.73 -4.06
N LEU A 353 11.44 15.40 -4.54
CA LEU A 353 11.22 15.63 -5.97
C LEU A 353 12.36 16.41 -6.61
N ALA A 354 12.80 17.50 -5.97
CA ALA A 354 13.88 18.34 -6.47
C ALA A 354 15.21 17.58 -6.56
N VAL A 355 15.53 16.73 -5.58
CA VAL A 355 16.73 15.88 -5.57
C VAL A 355 16.65 14.85 -6.70
N GLY A 356 15.55 14.12 -6.83
CA GLY A 356 15.41 13.14 -7.91
C GLY A 356 15.48 13.79 -9.29
N TRP A 357 14.82 14.94 -9.49
CA TRP A 357 14.89 15.71 -10.75
C TRP A 357 16.29 16.24 -11.03
N GLY A 358 16.95 16.81 -10.02
CA GLY A 358 18.29 17.35 -10.14
C GLY A 358 19.32 16.30 -10.52
N ILE A 359 19.29 15.13 -9.87
CA ILE A 359 20.20 14.02 -10.17
C ILE A 359 19.90 13.41 -11.53
N ALA A 360 18.64 13.21 -11.89
CA ALA A 360 18.26 12.75 -13.22
C ALA A 360 18.76 13.70 -14.32
N ALA A 361 18.52 15.01 -14.17
CA ALA A 361 18.99 16.01 -15.12
C ALA A 361 20.53 16.07 -15.21
N LEU A 362 21.22 15.95 -14.08
CA LEU A 362 22.68 15.89 -14.03
C LEU A 362 23.23 14.65 -14.73
N ALA A 363 22.66 13.47 -14.45
CA ALA A 363 23.04 12.21 -15.07
C ALA A 363 22.85 12.24 -16.60
N TYR A 364 21.76 12.87 -17.08
CA TYR A 364 21.53 13.09 -18.50
C TYR A 364 22.59 13.98 -19.14
N ARG A 365 22.88 15.15 -18.51
CA ARG A 365 23.87 16.11 -19.02
C ARG A 365 25.29 15.57 -19.03
N LEU A 366 25.65 14.72 -18.06
CA LEU A 366 26.96 14.10 -17.95
C LEU A 366 27.05 12.76 -18.70
N HIS A 367 26.01 12.37 -19.45
CA HIS A 367 25.93 11.11 -20.20
C HIS A 367 26.26 9.86 -19.36
N TRP A 368 25.84 9.84 -18.09
CA TRP A 368 26.07 8.71 -17.18
C TRP A 368 25.43 7.43 -17.69
N PRO A 369 26.07 6.26 -17.54
CA PRO A 369 25.46 4.98 -17.90
C PRO A 369 24.02 4.86 -17.35
N PRO A 370 23.03 4.44 -18.16
CA PRO A 370 21.62 4.43 -17.75
C PRO A 370 21.34 3.68 -16.43
N VAL A 371 22.06 2.57 -16.21
CA VAL A 371 21.99 1.78 -14.98
C VAL A 371 22.41 2.60 -13.77
N LEU A 372 23.53 3.34 -13.87
CA LEU A 372 24.04 4.20 -12.81
C LEU A 372 23.10 5.39 -12.58
N ALA A 373 22.56 5.99 -13.66
CA ALA A 373 21.61 7.08 -13.58
C ALA A 373 20.34 6.69 -12.79
N ALA A 374 19.76 5.53 -13.10
CA ALA A 374 18.59 5.01 -12.38
C ALA A 374 18.93 4.71 -10.90
N PHE A 375 20.05 4.04 -10.64
CA PHE A 375 20.50 3.71 -9.29
C PHE A 375 20.67 4.96 -8.42
N GLU A 376 21.47 5.93 -8.86
CA GLU A 376 21.77 7.15 -8.09
C GLU A 376 20.54 8.02 -7.87
N THR A 377 19.70 8.17 -8.91
CA THR A 377 18.45 8.93 -8.81
C THR A 377 17.54 8.35 -7.73
N VAL A 378 17.33 7.03 -7.74
CA VAL A 378 16.46 6.36 -6.76
C VAL A 378 17.08 6.31 -5.37
N ALA A 379 18.39 6.07 -5.26
CA ALA A 379 19.11 6.06 -3.98
C ALA A 379 18.96 7.40 -3.24
N LEU A 380 19.30 8.49 -3.93
CA LEU A 380 19.29 9.83 -3.34
C LEU A 380 17.86 10.33 -3.08
N ALA A 381 16.91 10.03 -3.98
CA ALA A 381 15.50 10.30 -3.74
C ALA A 381 14.95 9.53 -2.52
N ALA A 382 15.28 8.25 -2.39
CA ALA A 382 14.86 7.44 -1.24
C ALA A 382 15.49 7.92 0.07
N LEU A 383 16.78 8.26 0.07
CA LEU A 383 17.44 8.86 1.23
C LEU A 383 16.81 10.20 1.61
N ALA A 384 16.53 11.08 0.64
CA ALA A 384 15.81 12.33 0.88
C ALA A 384 14.41 12.05 1.46
N ALA A 385 13.68 11.11 0.86
CA ALA A 385 12.34 10.72 1.28
C ALA A 385 12.29 10.06 2.66
N PHE A 386 13.37 9.46 3.16
CA PHE A 386 13.39 8.81 4.47
C PHE A 386 14.03 9.67 5.56
N CYS A 387 15.10 10.41 5.23
CA CYS A 387 15.96 11.05 6.21
C CYS A 387 15.69 12.55 6.38
N LEU A 388 15.07 13.24 5.41
CA LEU A 388 14.83 14.68 5.55
C LEU A 388 13.83 15.00 6.67
N PRO A 389 14.02 16.10 7.41
CA PRO A 389 13.03 16.62 8.36
C PRO A 389 11.84 17.29 7.63
N PRO A 390 10.69 17.48 8.30
CA PRO A 390 10.38 16.99 9.66
C PRO A 390 10.23 15.46 9.65
N SER A 391 10.54 14.80 10.77
CA SER A 391 10.17 13.39 10.97
C SER A 391 8.68 13.29 11.31
N LEU A 392 8.05 12.12 11.13
CA LEU A 392 6.62 11.96 11.42
C LEU A 392 6.29 12.26 12.88
N ALA A 393 7.18 11.90 13.80
CA ALA A 393 7.05 12.20 15.22
C ALA A 393 7.16 13.70 15.48
N ASN A 394 8.19 14.36 14.94
CA ASN A 394 8.37 15.81 15.09
C ASN A 394 7.19 16.58 14.46
N TRP A 395 6.73 16.15 13.29
CA TRP A 395 5.56 16.72 12.64
C TRP A 395 4.31 16.57 13.49
N ARG A 396 4.10 15.41 14.12
CA ARG A 396 2.94 15.21 15.00
C ARG A 396 3.01 16.08 16.26
N SER A 397 4.18 16.33 16.83
CA SER A 397 4.30 17.17 18.02
C SER A 397 4.24 18.68 17.71
N THR A 398 4.73 19.10 16.53
CA THR A 398 4.90 20.54 16.22
C THR A 398 4.00 21.06 15.11
N GLY A 399 3.30 20.20 14.38
CA GLY A 399 2.53 20.56 13.20
C GLY A 399 1.24 21.31 13.52
N GLY A 400 0.94 22.36 12.75
CA GLY A 400 -0.29 23.14 12.83
C GLY A 400 -1.48 22.45 12.14
N TYR A 401 -1.89 21.27 12.60
CA TYR A 401 -2.96 20.49 11.98
C TYR A 401 -4.15 20.25 12.92
N ARG A 402 -5.30 19.93 12.33
CA ARG A 402 -6.46 19.42 13.08
C ARG A 402 -6.33 17.92 13.20
N MET A 403 -6.37 17.40 14.43
CA MET A 403 -6.47 15.97 14.64
C MET A 403 -7.79 15.50 14.03
N ALA A 404 -7.73 14.48 13.16
CA ALA A 404 -8.93 13.81 12.72
C ALA A 404 -9.45 12.97 13.89
N THR A 405 -10.14 13.61 14.84
CA THR A 405 -10.90 12.88 15.84
C THR A 405 -11.90 12.03 15.07
N GLY A 406 -11.87 10.71 15.26
CA GLY A 406 -13.00 9.87 14.85
C GLY A 406 -14.30 10.47 15.42
N PRO A 407 -15.48 10.13 14.86
CA PRO A 407 -16.74 10.58 15.44
C PRO A 407 -16.73 10.26 16.93
N PRO A 408 -17.10 11.22 17.79
CA PRO A 408 -17.03 11.05 19.24
C PRO A 408 -17.73 9.75 19.64
N LEU A 409 -17.16 9.01 20.59
CA LEU A 409 -17.68 7.71 21.02
C LEU A 409 -19.17 7.81 21.41
N SER A 410 -19.59 8.94 21.96
CA SER A 410 -20.98 9.27 22.26
C SER A 410 -21.94 9.23 21.05
N GLN A 411 -21.48 9.59 19.85
CA GLN A 411 -22.28 9.44 18.63
C GLN A 411 -22.34 7.99 18.14
N ARG A 412 -21.30 7.19 18.39
CA ARG A 412 -21.30 5.75 18.05
C ARG A 412 -22.23 4.96 18.98
N THR A 413 -22.23 5.26 20.27
CA THR A 413 -23.14 4.64 21.25
C THR A 413 -24.59 5.07 21.03
N ASN A 414 -24.85 6.35 20.73
CA ASN A 414 -26.22 6.82 20.44
C ASN A 414 -26.79 6.25 19.13
N ARG A 415 -25.95 5.94 18.14
CA ARG A 415 -26.43 5.29 16.90
C ARG A 415 -26.72 3.80 17.12
N ALA A 416 -25.87 3.12 17.88
CA ALA A 416 -26.09 1.73 18.26
C ALA A 416 -27.30 1.53 19.19
N SER A 417 -27.62 2.51 20.05
CA SER A 417 -28.78 2.45 20.94
C SER A 417 -30.10 2.88 20.29
N ARG A 418 -30.07 3.69 19.22
CA ARG A 418 -31.29 4.12 18.51
C ARG A 418 -31.81 3.12 17.47
N GLU A 419 -30.94 2.28 16.91
CA GLU A 419 -31.35 1.29 15.88
C GLU A 419 -32.29 0.17 16.38
N PRO A 420 -32.15 -0.38 17.60
CA PRO A 420 -33.08 -1.39 18.10
C PRO A 420 -34.48 -0.80 18.35
N THR A 421 -34.55 0.37 18.99
CA THR A 421 -35.84 0.98 19.39
C THR A 421 -36.64 1.48 18.19
N GLN A 422 -35.97 2.00 17.15
CA GLN A 422 -36.67 2.40 15.92
C GLN A 422 -37.13 1.23 15.06
N ARG A 423 -36.51 0.04 15.17
CA ARG A 423 -37.02 -1.16 14.49
C ARG A 423 -38.30 -1.66 15.15
N VAL A 424 -38.35 -1.70 16.48
CA VAL A 424 -39.57 -2.09 17.22
C VAL A 424 -40.73 -1.11 16.94
N ALA A 425 -40.48 0.19 17.04
CA ALA A 425 -41.51 1.20 16.78
C ALA A 425 -41.99 1.24 15.31
N ARG A 426 -41.18 0.79 14.34
CA ARG A 426 -41.62 0.66 12.93
C ARG A 426 -42.38 -0.64 12.66
N GLN A 427 -42.22 -1.64 13.52
CA GLN A 427 -42.95 -2.90 13.43
C GLN A 427 -44.36 -2.73 14.02
N GLU A 428 -44.49 -2.03 15.15
CA GLU A 428 -45.79 -1.70 15.78
C GLU A 428 -46.69 -0.76 14.97
N VAL A 429 -46.16 -0.04 13.97
CA VAL A 429 -46.96 0.83 13.07
C VAL A 429 -47.38 0.09 11.80
N ARG A 430 -46.84 -1.11 11.56
CA ARG A 430 -47.18 -1.96 10.41
C ARG A 430 -48.14 -3.10 10.75
N ASP A 431 -48.24 -3.46 12.02
CA ASP A 431 -49.28 -4.32 12.58
C ASP A 431 -50.45 -3.45 13.06
#